data_AF-A0A934HD40-F1
#
_entry.id   AF-A0A934HD40-F1
#
_cell.length_a   1.000
_cell.length_b   1.000
_cell.length_c   1.000
_cell.angle_alpha   90.00
_cell.angle_beta   90.00
_cell.angle_gamma   90.00
#
_symmetry.space_group_name_H-M   'P 1'
#
loop_
_entity.id
_entity.type
_entity.pdbx_description
1 polymer ?
#
loop_
_entity_poly.entity_id
_entity_poly.type
_entity_poly.pdbx_seq_one_letter_code
_entity_poly.pdbx_strand_id
1 'polypeptide(L)'
;MISPQTMIDSFDRNVQIIKRQTDGLTHADSLIQLPFRANCMNWLIGHILTNRNNIMKLLNTDPTFTLERAARYARESEPITTDEAGVLPLEELIAELDRAQACLANVLAAITPEELERQVAFFGGRSMSVAEWLLFFYFHDSYHVGQTEIMRQATGKDDKVI
;
A
#
# COMPACT_ATOMS: atom_id res chain seq x y z
N MET A 1 3.72 22.75 -10.24
CA MET A 1 4.59 21.59 -9.95
C MET A 1 4.02 20.90 -8.72
N ILE A 2 3.95 19.57 -8.68
CA ILE A 2 3.48 18.83 -7.50
C ILE A 2 4.54 18.99 -6.41
N SER A 3 4.18 19.51 -5.24
CA SER A 3 5.12 19.68 -4.12
C SER A 3 5.26 18.39 -3.31
N PRO A 4 6.34 18.24 -2.51
CA PRO A 4 6.46 17.13 -1.56
C PRO A 4 5.25 17.03 -0.63
N GLN A 5 4.73 18.16 -0.13
CA GLN A 5 3.52 18.17 0.69
C GLN A 5 2.30 17.58 -0.04
N THR A 6 2.10 17.94 -1.32
CA THR A 6 1.01 17.36 -2.11
C THR A 6 1.16 15.84 -2.24
N MET A 7 2.38 15.32 -2.40
CA MET A 7 2.62 13.87 -2.44
C MET A 7 2.30 13.20 -1.10
N ILE A 8 2.71 13.81 0.02
CA ILE A 8 2.41 13.33 1.37
C ILE A 8 0.90 13.22 1.57
N ASP A 9 0.16 14.29 1.28
CA ASP A 9 -1.30 14.34 1.44
C ASP A 9 -2.02 13.34 0.54
N SER A 10 -1.49 13.12 -0.67
CA SER A 10 -2.00 12.14 -1.62
C SER A 10 -1.88 10.70 -1.09
N PHE A 11 -0.71 10.32 -0.57
CA PHE A 11 -0.53 8.99 0.01
C PHE A 11 -1.28 8.82 1.34
N ASP A 12 -1.39 9.87 2.16
CA ASP A 12 -2.19 9.83 3.39
C ASP A 12 -3.66 9.57 3.07
N ARG A 13 -4.21 10.23 2.03
CA ARG A 13 -5.59 10.02 1.60
C ARG A 13 -5.88 8.55 1.27
N ASN A 14 -4.96 7.86 0.60
CA ASN A 14 -5.08 6.42 0.33
C ASN A 14 -5.18 5.62 1.64
N VAL A 15 -4.33 5.92 2.64
CA VAL A 15 -4.40 5.28 3.97
C VAL A 15 -5.73 5.57 4.66
N GLN A 16 -6.20 6.82 4.65
CA GLN A 16 -7.50 7.18 5.24
C GLN A 16 -8.67 6.45 4.57
N ILE A 17 -8.63 6.30 3.25
CA ILE A 17 -9.64 5.52 2.52
C ILE A 17 -9.60 4.07 2.95
N ILE A 18 -8.44 3.42 2.99
CA ILE A 18 -8.32 2.03 3.44
C ILE A 18 -8.90 1.88 4.85
N LYS A 19 -8.54 2.77 5.78
CA LYS A 19 -9.03 2.74 7.17
C LYS A 19 -10.56 2.79 7.24
N ARG A 20 -11.19 3.69 6.46
CA ARG A 20 -12.65 3.78 6.39
C ARG A 20 -13.27 2.54 5.76
N GLN A 21 -12.66 1.99 4.71
CA GLN A 21 -13.13 0.79 4.03
C GLN A 21 -13.03 -0.46 4.92
N THR A 22 -12.05 -0.49 5.82
CA THR A 22 -11.86 -1.55 6.81
C THR A 22 -12.60 -1.30 8.13
N ASP A 23 -13.27 -0.16 8.30
CA ASP A 23 -13.94 0.16 9.55
C ASP A 23 -15.08 -0.83 9.83
N GLY A 24 -15.10 -1.37 11.06
CA GLY A 24 -16.03 -2.44 11.46
C GLY A 24 -15.79 -3.80 10.79
N LEU A 25 -14.71 -4.00 10.03
CA LEU A 25 -14.35 -5.32 9.50
C LEU A 25 -13.55 -6.14 10.51
N THR A 26 -13.86 -7.42 10.61
CA THR A 26 -13.07 -8.40 11.36
C THR A 26 -11.91 -8.93 10.52
N HIS A 27 -10.98 -9.66 11.14
CA HIS A 27 -9.95 -10.38 10.39
C HIS A 27 -10.57 -11.38 9.39
N ALA A 28 -11.61 -12.13 9.82
CA ALA A 28 -12.31 -13.07 8.95
C ALA A 28 -12.95 -12.38 7.74
N ASP A 29 -13.54 -11.19 7.92
CA ASP A 29 -14.08 -10.38 6.82
C ASP A 29 -12.99 -10.04 5.78
N SER A 30 -11.77 -9.74 6.24
CA SER A 30 -10.65 -9.41 5.35
C SER A 30 -10.16 -10.59 4.49
N LEU A 31 -10.54 -11.82 4.83
CA LEU A 31 -10.16 -13.05 4.13
C LEU A 31 -11.25 -13.54 3.16
N ILE A 32 -12.39 -12.86 3.07
CA ILE A 32 -13.47 -13.21 2.15
C ILE A 32 -12.96 -13.19 0.71
N GLN A 33 -13.31 -14.25 -0.04
CA GLN A 33 -12.97 -14.42 -1.44
C GLN A 33 -14.08 -13.85 -2.33
N LEU A 34 -13.69 -13.21 -3.42
CA LEU A 34 -14.62 -12.78 -4.46
C LEU A 34 -14.94 -13.95 -5.41
N PRO A 35 -16.13 -13.98 -6.06
CA PRO A 35 -16.52 -15.07 -6.95
C PRO A 35 -15.83 -15.00 -8.34
N PHE A 36 -14.68 -14.33 -8.43
CA PHE A 36 -13.88 -14.15 -9.63
C PHE A 36 -12.41 -14.02 -9.26
N ARG A 37 -11.51 -13.98 -10.25
CA ARG A 37 -10.06 -13.93 -10.05
C ARG A 37 -9.63 -12.63 -9.36
N ALA A 38 -9.60 -12.64 -8.05
CA ALA A 38 -9.06 -11.62 -7.17
C ALA A 38 -8.46 -12.29 -5.93
N ASN A 39 -7.62 -11.56 -5.21
CA ASN A 39 -7.19 -11.96 -3.87
C ASN A 39 -8.11 -11.32 -2.82
N CYS A 40 -7.96 -11.70 -1.55
CA CYS A 40 -8.73 -11.10 -0.46
C CYS A 40 -8.20 -9.71 -0.07
N MET A 41 -8.98 -8.99 0.74
CA MET A 41 -8.61 -7.67 1.25
C MET A 41 -7.34 -7.70 2.11
N ASN A 42 -7.15 -8.76 2.90
CA ASN A 42 -5.94 -8.94 3.70
C ASN A 42 -4.70 -8.94 2.81
N TRP A 43 -4.73 -9.75 1.75
CA TRP A 43 -3.62 -9.80 0.81
C TRP A 43 -3.39 -8.45 0.12
N LEU A 44 -4.46 -7.78 -0.28
CA LEU A 44 -4.39 -6.49 -0.95
C LEU A 44 -3.71 -5.42 -0.09
N ILE A 45 -4.08 -5.32 1.19
CA ILE A 45 -3.50 -4.34 2.12
C ILE A 45 -2.02 -4.68 2.38
N GLY A 46 -1.70 -5.96 2.58
CA GLY A 46 -0.31 -6.39 2.68
C GLY A 46 0.48 -6.11 1.38
N HIS A 47 -0.14 -6.26 0.21
CA HIS A 47 0.48 -5.96 -1.08
C HIS A 47 0.82 -4.48 -1.21
N ILE A 48 -0.08 -3.60 -0.77
CA ILE A 48 0.18 -2.17 -0.66
C ILE A 48 1.40 -1.89 0.24
N LEU A 49 1.52 -2.56 1.39
CA LEU A 49 2.70 -2.41 2.25
C LEU A 49 3.99 -2.88 1.56
N THR A 50 3.95 -3.96 0.79
CA THR A 50 5.12 -4.36 -0.02
C THR A 50 5.51 -3.29 -1.03
N ASN A 51 4.52 -2.57 -1.59
CA ASN A 51 4.78 -1.44 -2.47
C ASN A 51 5.39 -0.26 -1.69
N ARG A 52 4.96 -0.01 -0.44
CA ARG A 52 5.59 1.02 0.41
C ARG A 52 7.07 0.72 0.68
N ASN A 53 7.48 -0.55 0.79
CA ASN A 53 8.90 -0.90 0.89
C ASN A 53 9.70 -0.50 -0.36
N ASN A 54 9.10 -0.64 -1.56
CA ASN A 54 9.75 -0.17 -2.79
C ASN A 54 9.94 1.35 -2.80
N ILE A 55 8.97 2.09 -2.27
CA ILE A 55 9.08 3.54 -2.10
C ILE A 55 10.21 3.90 -1.13
N MET A 56 10.30 3.22 0.03
CA MET A 56 11.39 3.49 0.99
C MET A 56 12.76 3.20 0.36
N LYS A 57 12.89 2.09 -0.38
CA LYS A 57 14.10 1.77 -1.13
C LYS A 57 14.45 2.84 -2.19
N LEU A 58 13.46 3.34 -2.92
CA LEU A 58 13.64 4.42 -3.90
C LEU A 58 14.21 5.68 -3.23
N LEU A 59 13.73 5.97 -2.02
CA LEU A 59 14.12 7.12 -1.19
C LEU A 59 15.34 6.84 -0.29
N ASN A 60 16.07 5.73 -0.51
CA ASN A 60 17.24 5.33 0.26
C ASN A 60 17.00 5.29 1.78
N THR A 61 15.80 4.86 2.20
CA THR A 61 15.38 4.72 3.59
C THR A 61 15.01 3.27 3.88
N ASP A 62 15.20 2.83 5.13
CA ASP A 62 14.84 1.48 5.54
C ASP A 62 13.30 1.31 5.62
N PRO A 63 12.76 0.17 5.16
CA PRO A 63 11.34 -0.10 5.23
C PRO A 63 10.86 -0.35 6.67
N THR A 64 9.67 0.14 7.01
CA THR A 64 9.01 -0.18 8.29
C THR A 64 8.45 -1.60 8.31
N PHE A 65 8.05 -2.12 7.15
CA PHE A 65 7.51 -3.47 7.01
C PHE A 65 8.61 -4.43 6.56
N THR A 66 9.01 -5.36 7.45
CA THR A 66 10.16 -6.24 7.20
C THR A 66 9.99 -7.08 5.93
N LEU A 67 11.08 -7.35 5.21
CA LEU A 67 11.07 -8.17 3.99
C LEU A 67 10.52 -9.58 4.21
N GLU A 68 10.73 -10.17 5.39
CA GLU A 68 10.18 -11.47 5.77
C GLU A 68 8.65 -11.46 5.78
N ARG A 69 8.05 -10.51 6.51
CA ARG A 69 6.59 -10.31 6.53
C ARG A 69 6.04 -9.92 5.15
N ALA A 70 6.77 -9.11 4.40
CA ALA A 70 6.38 -8.69 3.05
C ALA A 70 6.33 -9.85 2.04
N ALA A 71 7.10 -10.92 2.24
CA ALA A 71 7.18 -12.03 1.29
C ALA A 71 5.82 -12.71 1.06
N ARG A 72 4.96 -12.82 2.08
CA ARG A 72 3.62 -13.44 1.96
C ARG A 72 2.68 -12.64 1.05
N TYR A 73 2.96 -11.35 0.86
CA TYR A 73 2.14 -10.38 0.14
C TYR A 73 2.79 -9.87 -1.15
N ALA A 74 3.95 -10.43 -1.51
CA ALA A 74 4.69 -10.03 -2.68
C ALA A 74 3.90 -10.32 -3.96
N ARG A 75 4.23 -9.60 -5.03
CA ARG A 75 3.75 -9.93 -6.37
C ARG A 75 4.11 -11.39 -6.69
N GLU A 76 3.17 -12.12 -7.29
CA GLU A 76 3.31 -13.56 -7.64
C GLU A 76 3.37 -14.52 -6.43
N SER A 77 3.14 -14.05 -5.20
CA SER A 77 2.89 -14.96 -4.08
C SER A 77 1.61 -15.77 -4.31
N GLU A 78 1.52 -16.94 -3.68
CA GLU A 78 0.26 -17.69 -3.62
C GLU A 78 -0.87 -16.84 -3.05
N PRO A 79 -2.12 -16.99 -3.51
CA PRO A 79 -3.26 -16.29 -2.94
C PRO A 79 -3.44 -16.57 -1.43
N ILE A 80 -4.05 -15.64 -0.70
CA ILE A 80 -4.47 -15.88 0.70
C ILE A 80 -5.95 -16.22 0.65
N THR A 81 -6.27 -17.49 0.89
CA THR A 81 -7.65 -18.01 0.85
C THR A 81 -8.22 -18.32 2.23
N THR A 82 -7.36 -18.48 3.24
CA THR A 82 -7.71 -18.81 4.62
C THR A 82 -6.74 -18.14 5.60
N ASP A 83 -7.07 -18.16 6.89
CA ASP A 83 -6.17 -17.76 7.98
C ASP A 83 -5.12 -18.87 8.20
N GLU A 84 -3.90 -18.64 7.73
CA GLU A 84 -2.80 -19.60 7.78
C GLU A 84 -1.51 -18.94 8.28
N ALA A 85 -0.48 -19.75 8.56
CA ALA A 85 0.79 -19.25 9.06
C ALA A 85 1.39 -18.17 8.13
N GLY A 86 1.75 -17.02 8.71
CA GLY A 86 2.32 -15.88 7.99
C GLY A 86 1.29 -14.87 7.47
N VAL A 87 0.00 -15.18 7.55
CA VAL A 87 -1.07 -14.17 7.35
C VAL A 87 -1.15 -13.31 8.60
N LEU A 88 -1.07 -11.99 8.41
CA LEU A 88 -1.11 -11.04 9.51
C LEU A 88 -2.55 -10.63 9.85
N PRO A 89 -2.85 -10.35 11.13
CA PRO A 89 -4.11 -9.75 11.55
C PRO A 89 -4.39 -8.46 10.78
N LEU A 90 -5.67 -8.21 10.46
CA LEU A 90 -6.07 -7.01 9.71
C LEU A 90 -5.61 -5.73 10.42
N GLU A 91 -5.84 -5.65 11.73
CA GLU A 91 -5.44 -4.51 12.57
C GLU A 91 -3.93 -4.24 12.52
N GLU A 92 -3.11 -5.28 12.42
CA GLU A 92 -1.66 -5.17 12.34
C GLU A 92 -1.24 -4.57 11.00
N LEU A 93 -1.86 -5.00 9.90
CA LEU A 93 -1.63 -4.43 8.57
C LEU A 93 -2.02 -2.95 8.52
N ILE A 94 -3.14 -2.56 9.15
CA ILE A 94 -3.55 -1.15 9.23
C ILE A 94 -2.55 -0.33 10.06
N ALA A 95 -2.07 -0.87 11.18
CA ALA A 95 -1.07 -0.20 11.99
C ALA A 95 0.28 -0.04 11.26
N GLU A 96 0.65 -1.01 10.41
CA GLU A 96 1.83 -0.88 9.54
C GLU A 96 1.64 0.18 8.46
N LEU A 97 0.42 0.37 7.92
CA LEU A 97 0.15 1.45 6.97
C LEU A 97 0.36 2.82 7.61
N ASP A 98 -0.15 3.02 8.83
CA ASP A 98 0.07 4.26 9.57
C ASP A 98 1.58 4.50 9.82
N ARG A 99 2.34 3.45 10.18
CA ARG A 99 3.81 3.55 10.35
C ARG A 99 4.53 3.89 9.04
N ALA A 100 4.20 3.20 7.95
CA ALA A 100 4.79 3.42 6.64
C ALA A 100 4.48 4.84 6.13
N GLN A 101 3.26 5.33 6.36
CA GLN A 101 2.86 6.68 5.98
C GLN A 101 3.59 7.75 6.79
N ALA A 102 3.73 7.58 8.11
CA ALA A 102 4.50 8.50 8.94
C ALA A 102 5.97 8.56 8.51
N CYS A 103 6.57 7.40 8.21
CA CYS A 103 7.93 7.33 7.68
C CYS A 103 8.05 8.07 6.33
N LEU A 104 7.11 7.83 5.41
CA LEU A 104 7.11 8.47 4.09
C LEU A 104 6.97 9.99 4.21
N ALA A 105 6.06 10.46 5.08
CA ALA A 105 5.86 11.88 5.32
C ALA A 105 7.13 12.55 5.84
N ASN A 106 7.82 11.93 6.79
CA ASN A 106 9.07 12.45 7.34
C ASN A 106 10.17 12.55 6.27
N VAL A 107 10.32 11.53 5.43
CA VAL A 107 11.34 11.53 4.37
C VAL A 107 11.02 12.58 3.29
N LEU A 108 9.77 12.64 2.84
CA LEU A 108 9.35 13.62 1.83
C LEU A 108 9.38 15.06 2.34
N ALA A 109 9.18 15.31 3.63
CA ALA A 109 9.28 16.66 4.19
C ALA A 109 10.69 17.25 4.10
N ALA A 110 11.73 16.38 4.06
CA ALA A 110 13.13 16.78 3.96
C ALA A 110 13.72 16.61 2.56
N ILE A 111 12.95 16.13 1.58
CA ILE A 111 13.47 15.83 0.24
C ILE A 111 13.83 17.11 -0.52
N THR A 112 14.97 17.11 -1.19
CA THR A 112 15.41 18.25 -2.01
C THR A 112 14.94 18.11 -3.46
N PRO A 113 14.85 19.22 -4.22
CA PRO A 113 14.57 19.18 -5.65
C PRO A 113 15.56 18.31 -6.43
N GLU A 114 16.85 18.36 -6.09
CA GLU A 114 17.90 17.58 -6.75
C GLU A 114 17.68 16.07 -6.54
N GLU A 115 17.24 15.67 -5.34
CA GLU A 115 16.94 14.28 -5.03
C GLU A 115 15.69 13.78 -5.78
N LEU A 116 14.70 14.65 -5.98
CA LEU A 116 13.53 14.34 -6.81
C LEU A 116 13.88 14.16 -8.29
N GLU A 117 14.87 14.89 -8.80
CA GLU A 117 15.34 14.81 -10.19
C GLU A 117 16.32 13.64 -10.43
N ARG A 118 16.88 13.06 -9.36
CA ARG A 118 17.83 11.94 -9.42
C ARG A 118 17.27 10.80 -10.26
N GLN A 119 18.06 10.36 -11.24
CA GLN A 119 17.69 9.27 -12.15
C GLN A 119 17.94 7.91 -11.49
N VAL A 120 16.93 7.04 -11.55
CA VAL A 120 16.97 5.70 -10.96
C VAL A 120 16.41 4.68 -11.92
N ALA A 121 17.19 3.63 -12.19
CA ALA A 121 16.70 2.42 -12.81
C ALA A 121 16.14 1.49 -11.73
N PHE A 122 14.81 1.35 -11.66
CA PHE A 122 14.15 0.58 -10.60
C PHE A 122 13.58 -0.75 -11.13
N PHE A 123 12.55 -0.70 -11.98
CA PHE A 123 11.97 -1.88 -12.62
C PHE A 123 12.42 -2.04 -14.07
N GLY A 124 12.81 -3.26 -14.45
CA GLY A 124 13.10 -3.61 -15.85
C GLY A 124 14.22 -2.78 -16.50
N GLY A 125 15.09 -2.16 -15.70
CA GLY A 125 16.17 -1.30 -16.18
C GLY A 125 15.73 0.07 -16.72
N ARG A 126 14.43 0.42 -16.64
CA ARG A 126 13.93 1.73 -17.06
C ARG A 126 14.42 2.80 -16.10
N SER A 127 15.17 3.79 -16.59
CA SER A 127 15.57 4.96 -15.81
C SER A 127 14.49 6.05 -15.89
N MET A 128 14.08 6.56 -14.73
CA MET A 128 13.20 7.72 -14.55
C MET A 128 13.67 8.50 -13.31
N SER A 129 13.23 9.74 -13.17
CA SER A 129 13.46 10.52 -11.94
C SER A 129 12.75 9.88 -10.75
N VAL A 130 13.25 10.15 -9.53
CA VAL A 130 12.57 9.76 -8.28
C VAL A 130 11.13 10.28 -8.25
N ALA A 131 10.90 11.52 -8.70
CA ALA A 131 9.55 12.11 -8.75
C ALA A 131 8.60 11.31 -9.66
N GLU A 132 9.05 10.90 -10.85
CA GLU A 132 8.24 10.09 -11.77
C GLU A 132 7.96 8.68 -11.20
N TRP A 133 8.92 8.08 -10.51
CA TRP A 133 8.70 6.82 -9.80
C TRP A 133 7.72 6.94 -8.64
N LEU A 134 7.81 8.00 -7.84
CA LEU A 134 6.84 8.30 -6.78
C LEU A 134 5.42 8.44 -7.34
N LEU A 135 5.27 9.12 -8.48
CA LEU A 135 3.99 9.22 -9.17
C LEU A 135 3.45 7.85 -9.61
N PHE A 136 4.31 6.99 -10.17
CA PHE A 136 3.94 5.62 -10.54
C PHE A 136 3.50 4.80 -9.31
N PHE A 137 4.25 4.89 -8.21
CA PHE A 137 3.92 4.18 -6.99
C PHE A 137 2.64 4.70 -6.34
N TYR A 138 2.36 5.99 -6.42
CA TYR A 138 1.07 6.56 -6.02
C TYR A 138 -0.08 6.02 -6.87
N PHE A 139 0.10 5.95 -8.20
CA PHE A 139 -0.90 5.34 -9.09
C PHE A 139 -1.17 3.86 -8.71
N HIS A 140 -0.12 3.06 -8.50
CA HIS A 140 -0.25 1.66 -8.07
C HIS A 140 -1.03 1.54 -6.76
N ASP A 141 -0.71 2.39 -5.80
CA ASP A 141 -1.38 2.46 -4.50
C ASP A 141 -2.87 2.78 -4.66
N SER A 142 -3.22 3.84 -5.42
CA SER A 142 -4.61 4.23 -5.67
C SER A 142 -5.39 3.18 -6.48
N TYR A 143 -4.75 2.48 -7.43
CA TYR A 143 -5.35 1.38 -8.17
C TYR A 143 -5.83 0.27 -7.21
N HIS A 144 -5.01 -0.09 -6.23
CA HIS A 144 -5.35 -1.10 -5.23
C HIS A 144 -6.33 -0.57 -4.17
N VAL A 145 -6.20 0.68 -3.74
CA VAL A 145 -7.16 1.31 -2.81
C VAL A 145 -8.58 1.26 -3.39
N GLY A 146 -8.76 1.50 -4.69
CA GLY A 146 -10.07 1.40 -5.33
C GLY A 146 -10.71 0.00 -5.25
N GLN A 147 -9.92 -1.06 -5.08
CA GLN A 147 -10.42 -2.44 -4.96
C GLN A 147 -11.01 -2.72 -3.57
N THR A 148 -10.72 -1.89 -2.56
CA THR A 148 -11.23 -2.09 -1.20
C THR A 148 -12.74 -1.90 -1.08
N GLU A 149 -13.36 -1.06 -1.93
CA GLU A 149 -14.81 -0.84 -1.98
C GLU A 149 -15.57 -2.13 -2.28
N ILE A 150 -15.22 -2.82 -3.38
CA ILE A 150 -15.90 -4.08 -3.76
C ILE A 150 -15.64 -5.19 -2.73
N MET A 151 -14.48 -5.16 -2.08
CA MET A 151 -14.15 -6.12 -1.03
C MET A 151 -14.95 -5.85 0.25
N ARG A 152 -15.21 -4.59 0.63
CA ARG A 152 -16.11 -4.24 1.74
C ARG A 152 -17.54 -4.72 1.47
N GLN A 153 -18.04 -4.47 0.27
CA GLN A 153 -19.38 -4.93 -0.13
C GLN A 153 -19.49 -6.46 -0.08
N ALA A 154 -18.43 -7.18 -0.43
CA ALA A 154 -18.40 -8.64 -0.34
C ALA A 154 -18.53 -9.17 1.10
N THR A 155 -18.25 -8.36 2.13
CA THR A 155 -18.50 -8.71 3.54
C THR A 155 -19.96 -8.51 3.95
N GLY A 156 -20.82 -8.06 3.03
CA GLY A 156 -22.20 -7.66 3.32
C GLY A 156 -22.35 -6.27 3.94
N LYS A 157 -21.27 -5.46 4.00
CA LYS A 157 -21.33 -4.05 4.39
C LYS A 157 -21.37 -3.19 3.13
N ASP A 158 -22.54 -2.63 2.83
CA ASP A 158 -22.83 -1.86 1.61
C ASP A 158 -23.10 -0.37 1.88
N ASP A 159 -22.65 0.11 3.03
CA ASP A 159 -22.72 1.51 3.41
C ASP A 159 -21.81 2.39 2.54
N LYS A 160 -22.26 3.63 2.27
CA LYS A 160 -21.48 4.59 1.50
C LYS A 160 -20.29 5.09 2.31
N VAL A 161 -19.07 4.77 1.86
CA VAL A 161 -17.81 5.20 2.50
C VAL A 161 -17.24 6.50 1.90
N ILE A 162 -17.31 6.66 0.57
CA ILE A 162 -16.75 7.81 -0.19
C ILE A 162 -17.83 8.41 -1.08
#